data_AF-A0A1Q9GJY3-F1
#
_entry.id   AF-A0A1Q9GJY3-F1
#
_cell.length_a   1.000
_cell.length_b   1.000
_cell.length_c   1.000
_cell.angle_alpha   90.00
_cell.angle_beta   90.00
_cell.angle_gamma   90.00
#
_symmetry.space_group_name_H-M   'P 1'
#
loop_
_entity.id
_entity.type
_entity.pdbx_description
1 polymer ?
#
loop_
_entity_poly.entity_id
_entity_poly.type
_entity_poly.pdbx_seq_one_letter_code
_entity_poly.pdbx_strand_id
1 'polypeptide(L)'
;MKKAFAILLAFAALPNSASEFRVTLPLASKHFYCASNQCIDLNESNLGVGVEYASYGVIGFENSYSRQSVAAYKTFEYDMNPYLGLGIRLGGVTGYREESGMDVVPLAQPYLRVLPIDWLSFNFGLVPVGLIDTKNYNLVVTLDTQISF
;
A
#
# COMPACT_ATOMS: atom_id res chain seq x y z
N MET A 1 -18.59 8.29 4.77
CA MET A 1 -18.74 7.41 5.96
C MET A 1 -19.68 6.23 5.75
N LYS A 2 -20.92 6.38 5.24
CA LYS A 2 -21.89 5.25 5.16
C LYS A 2 -21.53 4.11 4.19
N LYS A 3 -20.77 4.39 3.12
CA LYS A 3 -20.39 3.37 2.11
C LYS A 3 -19.27 2.42 2.57
N ALA A 4 -18.34 2.89 3.40
CA ALA A 4 -17.24 2.07 3.93
C ALA A 4 -17.73 0.98 4.90
N PHE A 5 -18.81 1.27 5.63
CA PHE A 5 -19.40 0.34 6.61
C PHE A 5 -20.12 -0.85 5.95
N ALA A 6 -20.70 -0.65 4.77
CA ALA A 6 -21.38 -1.71 4.01
C ALA A 6 -20.39 -2.73 3.42
N ILE A 7 -19.19 -2.28 3.06
CA ILE A 7 -18.10 -3.15 2.59
C ILE A 7 -17.62 -4.03 3.76
N LEU A 8 -17.46 -3.46 4.96
CA LEU A 8 -17.06 -4.17 6.16
C LEU A 8 -18.01 -5.32 6.57
N LEU A 9 -19.32 -5.15 6.37
CA LEU A 9 -20.35 -6.14 6.72
C LEU A 9 -20.45 -7.32 5.73
N ALA A 10 -20.03 -7.13 4.47
CA ALA A 10 -20.14 -8.18 3.45
C ALA A 10 -19.09 -9.30 3.62
N PHE A 11 -17.97 -9.01 4.27
CA PHE A 11 -16.87 -9.98 4.44
C PHE A 11 -16.85 -10.67 5.81
N ALA A 12 -17.67 -10.21 6.77
CA ALA A 12 -17.76 -10.81 8.11
C ALA A 12 -18.44 -12.20 8.16
N ALA A 13 -18.74 -12.80 6.99
CA ALA A 13 -19.44 -14.08 6.87
C ALA A 13 -18.55 -15.23 6.34
N LEU A 14 -17.23 -15.04 6.24
CA LEU A 14 -16.32 -16.09 5.79
C LEU A 14 -15.82 -16.93 6.99
N PRO A 15 -15.73 -18.27 6.84
CA PRO A 15 -15.35 -19.16 7.93
C PRO A 15 -13.86 -19.05 8.29
N ASN A 16 -13.57 -19.16 9.60
CA ASN A 16 -12.29 -19.16 10.34
C ASN A 16 -11.20 -20.16 9.87
N SER A 17 -10.89 -20.23 8.58
CA SER A 17 -9.68 -20.87 8.08
C SER A 17 -8.76 -19.75 7.64
N ALA A 18 -7.68 -19.49 8.40
CA ALA A 18 -6.61 -18.51 8.15
C ALA A 18 -6.60 -18.05 6.69
N SER A 19 -7.46 -17.08 6.32
CA SER A 19 -7.75 -16.96 4.91
C SER A 19 -6.58 -16.25 4.29
N GLU A 20 -6.14 -16.81 3.18
CA GLU A 20 -5.14 -16.19 2.32
C GLU A 20 -5.67 -14.88 1.71
N PHE A 21 -6.95 -14.55 1.95
CA PHE A 21 -7.61 -13.35 1.48
C PHE A 21 -7.45 -12.20 2.48
N ARG A 22 -6.89 -11.10 1.99
CA ARG A 22 -6.67 -9.89 2.78
C ARG A 22 -7.16 -8.66 2.04
N VAL A 23 -7.75 -7.71 2.76
CA VAL A 23 -8.14 -6.41 2.23
C VAL A 23 -7.19 -5.36 2.76
N THR A 24 -6.62 -4.54 1.88
CA THR A 24 -5.70 -3.45 2.24
C THR A 24 -6.39 -2.10 2.07
N LEU A 25 -6.29 -1.25 3.08
CA LEU A 25 -6.81 0.11 3.08
C LEU A 25 -5.67 1.10 3.40
N PRO A 26 -5.24 1.93 2.45
CA PRO A 26 -4.36 3.05 2.73
C PRO A 26 -5.03 4.00 3.72
N LEU A 27 -4.29 4.40 4.76
CA LEU A 27 -4.77 5.33 5.78
C LEU A 27 -4.12 6.70 5.64
N ALA A 28 -2.81 6.72 5.37
CA ALA A 28 -2.04 7.93 5.22
C ALA A 28 -0.78 7.67 4.40
N SER A 29 -0.26 8.70 3.75
CA SER A 29 1.10 8.71 3.23
C SER A 29 1.76 10.05 3.54
N LYS A 30 3.08 10.11 3.39
CA LYS A 30 3.83 11.36 3.49
C LYS A 30 5.12 11.30 2.70
N HIS A 31 5.39 12.36 1.95
CA HIS A 31 6.63 12.48 1.20
C HIS A 31 7.74 13.07 2.08
N PHE A 32 8.93 12.49 1.97
CA PHE A 32 10.16 12.95 2.59
C PHE A 32 11.24 13.10 1.52
N TYR A 33 12.21 13.97 1.80
CA TYR A 33 13.39 14.19 0.95
C TYR A 33 13.09 14.67 -0.49
N CYS A 34 12.00 15.42 -0.73
CA CYS A 34 11.79 16.03 -2.05
C CYS A 34 12.86 17.08 -2.37
N ALA A 35 13.34 17.09 -3.63
CA ALA A 35 14.11 18.21 -4.15
C ALA A 35 13.22 19.48 -4.21
N SER A 36 13.65 20.56 -3.57
CA SER A 36 13.11 21.94 -3.68
C SER A 36 11.59 22.09 -3.53
N ASN A 37 11.04 22.25 -2.31
CA ASN A 37 9.64 22.64 -2.01
C ASN A 37 8.47 21.88 -2.71
N GLN A 38 8.74 20.92 -3.60
CA GLN A 38 7.71 20.21 -4.38
C GLN A 38 6.87 19.24 -3.53
N CYS A 39 7.30 18.94 -2.30
CA CYS A 39 6.53 18.13 -1.35
C CYS A 39 5.25 18.84 -0.84
N ILE A 40 5.12 20.17 -0.95
CA ILE A 40 4.06 20.93 -0.28
C ILE A 40 2.69 20.72 -0.93
N ASP A 41 2.65 20.38 -2.22
CA ASP A 41 1.42 20.31 -3.02
C ASP A 41 0.99 18.87 -3.39
N LEU A 42 1.58 17.86 -2.75
CA LEU A 42 1.28 16.46 -3.07
C LEU A 42 0.08 15.92 -2.27
N ASN A 43 -0.72 15.06 -2.92
CA ASN A 43 -1.79 14.35 -2.22
C ASN A 43 -1.21 13.28 -1.28
N GLU A 44 -1.37 13.50 0.03
CA GLU A 44 -0.93 12.62 1.12
C GLU A 44 -2.03 11.67 1.63
N SER A 45 -3.27 11.81 1.13
CA SER A 45 -4.40 10.97 1.59
C SER A 45 -4.46 9.62 0.91
N ASN A 46 -3.91 9.51 -0.31
CA ASN A 46 -3.81 8.29 -1.14
C ASN A 46 -4.97 7.29 -0.99
N LEU A 47 -6.19 7.77 -1.12
CA LEU A 47 -7.40 6.96 -0.92
C LEU A 47 -7.41 5.79 -1.89
N GLY A 48 -7.66 4.59 -1.37
CA GLY A 48 -7.66 3.38 -2.20
C GLY A 48 -8.23 2.17 -1.48
N VAL A 49 -8.28 1.06 -2.21
CA VAL A 49 -8.63 -0.26 -1.68
C VAL A 49 -7.87 -1.32 -2.46
N GLY A 50 -7.31 -2.27 -1.73
CA GLY A 50 -6.60 -3.41 -2.28
C GLY A 50 -7.18 -4.71 -1.80
N VAL A 51 -7.01 -5.74 -2.62
CA VAL A 51 -7.31 -7.12 -2.29
C VAL A 51 -6.05 -7.94 -2.53
N GLU A 52 -5.80 -8.90 -1.65
CA GLU A 52 -4.69 -9.82 -1.73
C GLU A 52 -5.22 -11.24 -1.56
N TYR A 53 -4.72 -12.18 -2.36
CA TYR A 53 -4.99 -13.60 -2.24
C TYR A 53 -3.68 -14.39 -2.44
N ALA A 54 -3.36 -15.28 -1.50
CA ALA A 54 -2.16 -16.13 -1.55
C ALA A 54 -0.86 -15.32 -1.80
N SER A 55 -0.72 -14.19 -1.11
CA SER A 55 0.39 -13.23 -1.24
C SER A 55 0.47 -12.47 -2.57
N TYR A 56 -0.51 -12.60 -3.47
CA TYR A 56 -0.62 -11.77 -4.68
C TYR A 56 -1.69 -10.72 -4.48
N GLY A 57 -1.33 -9.45 -4.66
CA GLY A 57 -2.21 -8.32 -4.38
C GLY A 57 -2.39 -7.40 -5.56
N VAL A 58 -3.57 -6.77 -5.60
CA VAL A 58 -3.87 -5.63 -6.47
C VAL A 58 -4.49 -4.53 -5.62
N ILE A 59 -4.00 -3.31 -5.77
CA ILE A 59 -4.54 -2.12 -5.09
C ILE A 59 -4.82 -1.02 -6.10
N GLY A 60 -6.03 -0.49 -6.07
CA GLY A 60 -6.41 0.73 -6.77
C GLY A 60 -6.39 1.90 -5.80
N PHE A 61 -5.73 2.99 -6.15
CA PHE A 61 -5.60 4.15 -5.28
C PHE A 61 -5.38 5.44 -6.08
N GLU A 62 -5.71 6.58 -5.47
CA GLU A 62 -5.29 7.88 -5.97
C GLU A 62 -3.85 8.14 -5.54
N ASN A 63 -2.94 8.37 -6.50
CA ASN A 63 -1.54 8.65 -6.20
C ASN A 63 -1.34 10.12 -5.79
N SER A 64 -0.10 10.46 -5.47
CA SER A 64 0.26 11.78 -4.93
C SER A 64 0.19 12.93 -5.94
N TYR A 65 -0.02 12.61 -7.21
CA TYR A 65 -0.31 13.55 -8.30
C TYR A 65 -1.81 13.61 -8.62
N SER A 66 -2.66 13.12 -7.72
CA SER A 66 -4.12 13.04 -7.88
C SER A 66 -4.58 12.24 -9.10
N ARG A 67 -3.82 11.21 -9.48
CA ARG A 67 -4.14 10.30 -10.59
C ARG A 67 -4.58 8.94 -10.07
N GLN A 68 -5.58 8.36 -10.74
CA GLN A 68 -5.95 6.98 -10.48
C GLN A 68 -4.81 6.05 -10.91
N SER A 69 -4.36 5.24 -9.96
CA SER A 69 -3.23 4.33 -10.11
C SER A 69 -3.62 2.94 -9.64
N VAL A 70 -2.98 1.95 -10.25
CA VAL A 70 -3.14 0.54 -9.87
C VAL A 70 -1.77 -0.04 -9.63
N ALA A 71 -1.57 -0.70 -8.50
CA ALA A 71 -0.41 -1.53 -8.26
C ALA A 71 -0.80 -3.00 -8.20
N ALA A 72 0.00 -3.84 -8.85
CA ALA A 72 -0.07 -5.29 -8.73
C ALA A 72 1.26 -5.79 -8.17
N TYR A 73 1.22 -6.64 -7.16
CA TYR A 73 2.41 -7.03 -6.41
C TYR A 73 2.33 -8.44 -5.85
N LYS A 74 3.50 -8.96 -5.47
CA LYS A 74 3.66 -10.11 -4.60
C LYS A 74 4.24 -9.66 -3.26
N THR A 75 3.67 -10.21 -2.19
CA THR A 75 4.04 -9.95 -0.81
C THR A 75 4.97 -11.06 -0.31
N PHE A 76 6.01 -10.67 0.42
CA PHE A 76 6.88 -11.58 1.16
C PHE A 76 6.95 -11.11 2.61
N GLU A 77 6.66 -12.00 3.56
CA GLU A 77 6.52 -11.63 4.96
C GLU A 77 7.29 -12.60 5.87
N TYR A 78 7.77 -12.05 6.98
CA TYR A 78 8.49 -12.76 8.02
C TYR A 78 8.01 -12.27 9.38
N ASP A 79 7.45 -13.19 10.17
CA ASP A 79 7.05 -12.89 11.55
C ASP A 79 8.24 -12.96 12.49
N MET A 80 8.56 -11.81 13.11
CA MET A 80 9.61 -11.75 14.13
C MET A 80 9.09 -12.23 15.48
N ASN A 81 7.87 -11.82 15.84
CA ASN A 81 7.15 -12.23 17.04
C ASN A 81 5.63 -11.99 16.84
N PRO A 82 4.76 -12.38 17.79
CA PRO A 82 3.30 -12.25 17.63
C PRO A 82 2.75 -10.82 17.43
N TYR A 83 3.56 -9.79 17.66
CA TYR A 83 3.15 -8.39 17.57
C TYR A 83 3.90 -7.61 16.48
N LEU A 84 4.93 -8.21 15.88
CA LEU A 84 5.80 -7.55 14.92
C LEU A 84 6.27 -8.51 13.83
N GLY A 85 6.15 -8.08 12.58
CA GLY A 85 6.69 -8.75 11.40
C GLY A 85 7.32 -7.76 10.45
N LEU A 86 8.08 -8.28 9.49
CA LEU A 86 8.63 -7.52 8.37
C LEU A 86 7.98 -8.03 7.10
N GLY A 87 7.77 -7.14 6.15
CA GLY A 87 7.28 -7.52 4.83
C GLY A 87 7.85 -6.65 3.73
N ILE A 88 7.69 -7.13 2.50
CA ILE A 88 7.96 -6.35 1.30
C ILE A 88 6.94 -6.69 0.22
N ARG A 89 6.39 -5.65 -0.42
CA ARG A 89 5.59 -5.78 -1.64
C ARG A 89 6.47 -5.48 -2.84
N LEU A 90 6.58 -6.42 -3.77
CA LEU A 90 7.34 -6.29 -5.01
C LEU A 90 6.41 -6.42 -6.21
N GLY A 91 6.46 -5.49 -7.15
CA GLY A 91 5.53 -5.51 -8.26
C GLY A 91 5.71 -4.36 -9.25
N GLY A 92 4.60 -3.93 -9.82
CA GLY A 92 4.53 -2.77 -10.70
C GLY A 92 3.33 -1.88 -10.39
N VAL A 93 3.45 -0.60 -10.71
CA VAL A 93 2.40 0.40 -10.47
C VAL A 93 2.25 1.35 -11.66
N THR A 94 1.02 1.78 -11.93
CA THR A 94 0.68 2.73 -13.01
C THR A 94 0.53 4.16 -12.49
N GLY A 95 0.36 5.13 -13.40
CA GLY A 95 -0.06 6.49 -13.04
C GLY A 95 1.07 7.50 -12.82
N TYR A 96 2.30 7.15 -13.19
CA TYR A 96 3.53 7.95 -13.01
C TYR A 96 4.25 8.26 -14.34
N ARG A 97 3.53 8.31 -15.47
CA ARG A 97 4.14 8.43 -16.81
C ARG A 97 4.87 9.75 -17.00
N GLU A 98 4.35 10.84 -16.47
CA GLU A 98 4.89 12.18 -16.63
C GLU A 98 6.18 12.38 -15.84
N GLU A 99 6.26 11.72 -14.69
CA GLU A 99 7.41 11.72 -13.79
C GLU A 99 8.50 10.78 -14.35
N SER A 100 8.12 9.53 -14.61
CA SER A 100 9.03 8.43 -14.95
C SER A 100 9.34 8.27 -16.44
N GLY A 101 8.45 8.72 -17.32
CA GLY A 101 8.47 8.38 -18.75
C GLY A 101 7.94 6.98 -19.09
N MET A 102 7.49 6.20 -18.10
CA MET A 102 7.01 4.82 -18.26
C MET A 102 5.53 4.70 -17.86
N ASP A 103 4.76 3.90 -18.59
CA ASP A 103 3.34 3.65 -18.25
C ASP A 103 3.20 2.79 -16.97
N VAL A 104 4.18 1.91 -16.73
CA VAL A 104 4.29 1.06 -15.54
C VAL A 104 5.69 1.19 -14.98
N VAL A 105 5.79 1.46 -13.68
CA VAL A 105 7.04 1.60 -12.95
C VAL A 105 7.19 0.45 -11.94
N PRO A 106 8.41 0.01 -11.61
CA PRO A 106 8.62 -1.02 -10.59
C PRO A 106 8.20 -0.50 -9.21
N LEU A 107 7.58 -1.38 -8.43
CA LEU A 107 7.20 -1.15 -7.05
C LEU A 107 8.07 -2.03 -6.14
N ALA A 108 8.70 -1.39 -5.15
CA ALA A 108 9.28 -2.06 -4.00
C ALA A 108 8.87 -1.30 -2.75
N GLN A 109 8.05 -1.90 -1.91
CA GLN A 109 7.57 -1.30 -0.67
C GLN A 109 7.90 -2.22 0.50
N PRO A 110 9.09 -2.11 1.12
CA PRO A 110 9.32 -2.70 2.43
C PRO A 110 8.39 -2.08 3.47
N TYR A 111 7.92 -2.87 4.43
CA TYR A 111 7.08 -2.41 5.52
C TYR A 111 7.33 -3.17 6.81
N LEU A 112 7.13 -2.46 7.92
CA LEU A 112 7.00 -3.05 9.25
C LEU A 112 5.53 -3.36 9.50
N ARG A 113 5.24 -4.62 9.82
CA ARG A 113 3.92 -5.09 10.19
C ARG A 113 3.77 -5.06 11.71
N VAL A 114 2.80 -4.31 12.20
CA VAL A 114 2.57 -4.03 13.62
C VAL A 114 1.22 -4.59 14.02
N LEU A 115 1.19 -5.26 15.17
CA LEU A 115 0.04 -5.97 15.71
C LEU A 115 -0.61 -6.91 14.67
N PRO A 116 0.12 -7.87 14.06
CA PRO A 116 -0.47 -8.86 13.18
C PRO A 116 -1.27 -9.88 13.99
N ILE A 117 -2.44 -9.46 14.45
CA ILE A 117 -3.44 -10.33 15.05
C ILE A 117 -4.27 -10.97 13.93
N ASP A 118 -4.93 -12.09 14.23
CA ASP A 118 -5.54 -12.98 13.23
C ASP A 118 -6.38 -12.29 12.13
N TRP A 119 -7.05 -11.18 12.46
CA TRP A 119 -7.94 -10.46 11.56
C TRP A 119 -7.46 -9.06 11.16
N LEU A 120 -6.38 -8.55 11.75
CA LEU A 120 -5.92 -7.16 11.54
C LEU A 120 -4.41 -7.03 11.63
N SER A 121 -3.81 -6.25 10.75
CA SER A 121 -2.47 -5.72 10.93
C SER A 121 -2.36 -4.29 10.44
N PHE A 122 -1.42 -3.53 11.01
CA PHE A 122 -1.02 -2.21 10.51
C PHE A 122 0.34 -2.31 9.85
N ASN A 123 0.50 -1.72 8.67
CA ASN A 123 1.73 -1.75 7.91
C ASN A 123 2.30 -0.33 7.80
N PHE A 124 3.49 -0.13 8.35
CA PHE A 124 4.28 1.08 8.18
C PHE A 124 5.29 0.84 7.06
N GLY A 125 4.97 1.33 5.88
CA GLY A 125 5.72 1.10 4.65
C GLY A 125 6.60 2.27 4.24
N LEU A 126 7.60 1.96 3.42
CA LEU A 126 8.47 2.90 2.75
C LEU A 126 8.45 2.60 1.26
N VAL A 127 8.21 3.60 0.42
CA VAL A 127 8.30 3.50 -1.04
C VAL A 127 9.42 4.43 -1.50
N PRO A 128 10.59 3.90 -1.90
CA PRO A 128 11.64 4.71 -2.50
C PRO A 128 11.22 5.07 -3.93
N VAL A 129 10.78 6.32 -4.10
CA VAL A 129 10.25 6.80 -5.38
C VAL A 129 11.36 7.02 -6.39
N GLY A 130 12.65 6.98 -6.02
CA GLY A 130 13.73 6.93 -7.01
C GLY A 130 13.66 5.73 -7.97
N LEU A 131 12.90 4.68 -7.63
CA LEU A 131 12.58 3.56 -8.54
C LEU A 131 11.43 3.89 -9.52
N ILE A 132 10.69 4.94 -9.24
CA ILE A 132 9.46 5.38 -9.91
C ILE A 132 9.74 6.70 -10.66
N ASP A 133 10.10 7.77 -9.96
CA ASP A 133 10.57 9.05 -10.49
C ASP A 133 12.11 9.08 -10.53
N THR A 134 12.68 8.82 -11.71
CA THR A 134 14.13 8.89 -11.93
C THR A 134 14.67 10.32 -11.97
N LYS A 135 13.80 11.34 -11.97
CA LYS A 135 14.17 12.76 -12.03
C LYS A 135 14.20 13.40 -10.65
N ASN A 136 13.32 12.96 -9.73
CA ASN A 136 13.26 13.46 -8.36
C ASN A 136 13.29 12.31 -7.36
N TYR A 137 14.44 12.12 -6.71
CA TYR A 137 14.54 11.19 -5.59
C TYR A 137 13.68 11.69 -4.43
N ASN A 138 12.71 10.88 -4.01
CA ASN A 138 11.96 11.09 -2.78
C ASN A 138 11.65 9.75 -2.10
N LEU A 139 11.20 9.81 -0.85
CA LEU A 139 10.78 8.65 -0.06
C LEU A 139 9.36 8.89 0.41
N VAL A 140 8.46 7.94 0.14
CA VAL A 140 7.09 8.00 0.67
C VAL A 140 6.97 7.04 1.84
N VAL A 141 6.64 7.59 3.00
CA VAL A 141 6.21 6.78 4.14
C VAL A 141 4.73 6.52 3.99
N THR A 142 4.29 5.28 4.15
CA THR A 142 2.89 4.88 4.01
C THR A 142 2.41 4.21 5.30
N LEU A 143 1.15 4.43 5.64
CA LEU A 143 0.43 3.64 6.63
C LEU A 143 -0.77 3.01 5.95
N ASP A 144 -0.85 1.68 5.99
CA ASP A 144 -2.02 0.93 5.54
C ASP A 144 -2.48 -0.08 6.60
N THR A 145 -3.76 -0.39 6.56
CA THR A 145 -4.36 -1.46 7.36
C THR A 145 -4.61 -2.65 6.47
N GLN A 146 -4.35 -3.84 6.99
CA GLN A 146 -4.70 -5.09 6.33
C GLN A 146 -5.68 -5.87 7.21
N ILE A 147 -6.80 -6.28 6.62
CA ILE A 147 -7.86 -7.04 7.29
C ILE A 147 -7.88 -8.44 6.68
N SER A 148 -7.71 -9.45 7.50
CA SER A 148 -7.70 -10.86 7.09
C SER A 148 -9.05 -11.51 7.43
N PHE A 149 -9.48 -12.46 6.60
CA PHE A 149 -10.75 -13.20 6.78
C PHE A 149 -10.53 -14.67 7.09
#